data_AF-A0A432ZBG1-F1
#
_entry.id   AF-A0A432ZBG1-F1
#
_cell.length_a   1.000
_cell.length_b   1.000
_cell.length_c   1.000
_cell.angle_alpha   90.00
_cell.angle_beta   90.00
_cell.angle_gamma   90.00
#
_symmetry.space_group_name_H-M   'P 1'
#
loop_
_entity.id
_entity.type
_entity.pdbx_description
1 polymer ?
#
loop_
_entity_poly.entity_id
_entity_poly.type
_entity_poly.pdbx_seq_one_letter_code
_entity_poly.pdbx_strand_id
1 'polypeptide(L)'
;MSAQLSWQFDNDALAFTGELTRATVADAWRERAQWLGQQNPLVVSLANVERVDSAGVAMLLQLKKYLLQQQCELVIHQPSQQFKAIVDVSGAATLLDVQ
;
A
#
# COMPACT_ATOMS: atom_id res chain seq x y z
N MET A 1 9.02 10.71 -18.97
CA MET A 1 9.11 9.44 -18.24
C MET A 1 7.78 9.23 -17.55
N SER A 2 7.09 8.13 -17.86
CA SER A 2 5.77 7.85 -17.30
C SER A 2 5.94 7.25 -15.91
N ALA A 3 5.27 7.77 -14.89
CA ALA A 3 5.21 7.13 -13.58
C ALA A 3 4.64 5.72 -13.75
N GLN A 4 5.26 4.72 -13.13
CA GLN A 4 4.82 3.33 -13.15
C GLN A 4 4.82 2.77 -11.73
N LEU A 5 3.84 1.92 -11.46
CA LEU A 5 3.75 1.14 -10.23
C LEU A 5 3.55 -0.31 -10.65
N SER A 6 4.46 -1.17 -10.23
CA SER A 6 4.30 -2.61 -10.34
C SER A 6 4.17 -3.21 -8.95
N TRP A 7 3.59 -4.39 -8.89
CA TRP A 7 3.46 -5.16 -7.66
C TRP A 7 3.77 -6.61 -7.94
N GLN A 8 4.32 -7.30 -6.94
CA GLN A 8 4.56 -8.74 -6.98
C GLN A 8 4.49 -9.30 -5.56
N PHE A 9 4.13 -10.58 -5.44
CA PHE A 9 4.29 -11.29 -4.17
C PHE A 9 5.72 -11.83 -4.08
N ASP A 10 6.45 -11.42 -3.05
CA ASP A 10 7.79 -11.89 -2.73
C ASP A 10 7.90 -12.17 -1.23
N ASN A 11 8.49 -13.32 -0.88
CA ASN A 11 8.75 -13.75 0.51
C ASN A 11 7.61 -13.41 1.48
N ASP A 12 6.39 -13.87 1.17
CA ASP A 12 5.25 -13.68 2.04
C ASP A 12 4.81 -12.20 2.24
N ALA A 13 5.10 -11.33 1.27
CA ALA A 13 4.63 -9.96 1.22
C ALA A 13 4.30 -9.48 -0.20
N LEU A 14 3.35 -8.57 -0.33
CA LEU A 14 3.07 -7.82 -1.54
C LEU A 14 4.05 -6.65 -1.65
N ALA A 15 5.06 -6.76 -2.51
CA ALA A 15 6.06 -5.73 -2.75
C ALA A 15 5.60 -4.77 -3.85
N PHE A 16 5.45 -3.49 -3.52
CA PHE A 16 5.24 -2.42 -4.50
C PHE A 16 6.58 -1.84 -4.96
N THR A 17 6.70 -1.59 -6.26
CA THR A 17 7.91 -1.00 -6.87
C THR A 17 7.54 0.17 -7.78
N GLY A 18 8.23 1.30 -7.63
CA GLY A 18 8.04 2.51 -8.43
C GLY A 18 7.33 3.63 -7.66
N GLU A 19 6.35 4.28 -8.28
CA GLU A 19 5.68 5.46 -7.72
C GLU A 19 4.26 5.14 -7.26
N LEU A 20 3.92 5.40 -6.00
CA LEU A 20 2.59 5.20 -5.44
C LEU A 20 1.87 6.57 -5.36
N THR A 21 1.43 7.05 -6.52
CA THR A 21 0.89 8.41 -6.72
C THR A 21 -0.45 8.38 -7.43
N ARG A 22 -1.15 9.52 -7.52
CA ARG A 22 -2.43 9.62 -8.25
C ARG A 22 -2.39 9.05 -9.67
N ALA A 23 -1.24 9.12 -10.34
CA ALA A 23 -1.08 8.63 -11.71
C ALA A 23 -1.09 7.10 -11.83
N THR A 24 -0.68 6.39 -10.77
CA THR A 24 -0.40 4.94 -10.83
C THR A 24 -1.34 4.11 -9.95
N VAL A 25 -1.84 4.68 -8.86
CA VAL A 25 -2.68 3.96 -7.88
C VAL A 25 -3.97 3.42 -8.47
N ALA A 26 -4.52 4.09 -9.50
CA ALA A 26 -5.77 3.69 -10.13
C ALA A 26 -5.63 2.42 -10.97
N ASP A 27 -4.45 2.19 -11.57
CA ASP A 27 -4.16 0.96 -12.29
C ASP A 27 -3.94 -0.18 -11.29
N ALA A 28 -3.05 0.00 -10.31
CA ALA A 28 -2.80 -1.01 -9.29
C ALA A 28 -4.07 -1.41 -8.52
N TRP A 29 -4.94 -0.44 -8.17
CA TRP A 29 -6.19 -0.72 -7.45
C TRP A 29 -7.17 -1.63 -8.23
N ARG A 30 -7.13 -1.64 -9.56
CA ARG A 30 -7.96 -2.57 -10.35
C ARG A 30 -7.55 -4.02 -10.13
N GLU A 31 -6.30 -4.24 -9.77
CA GLU A 31 -5.72 -5.56 -9.55
C GLU A 31 -5.86 -6.04 -8.10
N ARG A 32 -6.46 -5.24 -7.21
CA ARG A 32 -6.58 -5.55 -5.78
C ARG A 32 -7.21 -6.91 -5.45
N ALA A 33 -8.07 -7.41 -6.32
CA ALA A 33 -8.71 -8.71 -6.14
C ALA A 33 -7.67 -9.85 -6.18
N GLN A 34 -6.55 -9.67 -6.89
CA GLN A 34 -5.45 -10.62 -6.96
C GLN A 34 -4.63 -10.69 -5.65
N TRP A 35 -4.72 -9.64 -4.82
CA TRP A 35 -4.02 -9.58 -3.54
C TRP A 35 -4.77 -10.28 -2.41
N LEU A 36 -6.06 -10.56 -2.60
CA LEU A 36 -6.88 -11.25 -1.61
C LEU A 36 -6.56 -12.74 -1.52
N GLY A 37 -6.69 -13.29 -0.31
CA GLY A 37 -6.61 -14.74 -0.06
C GLY A 37 -5.21 -15.33 -0.18
N GLN A 38 -4.21 -14.52 -0.52
CA GLN A 38 -2.81 -14.96 -0.52
C GLN A 38 -2.32 -15.18 0.91
N GLN A 39 -2.62 -14.24 1.81
CA GLN A 39 -2.13 -14.24 3.19
C GLN A 39 -3.07 -13.47 4.14
N ASN A 40 -3.02 -13.80 5.43
CA ASN A 40 -3.69 -13.08 6.51
C ASN A 40 -2.78 -13.05 7.76
N PRO A 41 -2.21 -11.89 8.13
CA PRO A 41 -2.40 -10.56 7.53
C PRO A 41 -1.78 -10.44 6.12
N LEU A 42 -2.32 -9.55 5.29
CA LEU A 42 -1.64 -9.13 4.07
C LEU A 42 -0.51 -8.16 4.43
N VAL A 43 0.72 -8.59 4.21
CA VAL A 43 1.90 -7.74 4.40
C VAL A 43 2.19 -7.01 3.09
N VAL A 44 2.33 -5.69 3.15
CA VAL A 44 2.66 -4.84 2.00
C VAL A 44 4.01 -4.19 2.23
N SER A 45 4.99 -4.52 1.40
CA SER A 45 6.31 -3.88 1.45
C SER A 45 6.36 -2.65 0.52
N LEU A 46 6.78 -1.53 1.09
CA LEU A 46 7.01 -0.27 0.37
C LEU A 46 8.50 0.01 0.14
N ALA A 47 9.37 -0.99 0.31
CA ALA A 47 10.83 -0.81 0.25
C ALA A 47 11.33 -0.27 -1.10
N ASN A 48 10.70 -0.66 -2.20
CA ASN A 48 11.06 -0.25 -3.55
C ASN A 48 10.14 0.88 -4.08
N VAL A 49 9.38 1.52 -3.20
CA VAL A 49 8.54 2.67 -3.55
C VAL A 49 9.37 3.93 -3.45
N GLU A 50 9.66 4.54 -4.60
CA GLU A 50 10.50 5.72 -4.73
C GLU A 50 9.77 7.00 -4.31
N ARG A 51 8.45 7.03 -4.53
CA ARG A 51 7.63 8.22 -4.30
C ARG A 51 6.22 7.87 -3.85
N VAL A 52 5.71 8.64 -2.89
CA VAL A 52 4.35 8.52 -2.37
C VAL A 52 3.70 9.91 -2.30
N ASP A 53 2.42 10.01 -2.65
CA ASP A 53 1.60 11.19 -2.43
C ASP A 53 0.35 10.88 -1.59
N SER A 54 -0.54 11.86 -1.45
CA SER A 54 -1.80 11.70 -0.72
C SER A 54 -2.76 10.69 -1.35
N ALA A 55 -2.76 10.53 -2.67
CA ALA A 55 -3.56 9.51 -3.35
C ALA A 55 -3.01 8.11 -3.06
N GLY A 56 -1.70 7.98 -2.90
CA GLY A 56 -1.08 6.74 -2.49
C GLY A 56 -1.46 6.29 -1.08
N VAL A 57 -1.38 7.19 -0.12
CA VAL A 57 -1.84 6.92 1.25
C VAL A 57 -3.34 6.60 1.26
N ALA A 58 -4.15 7.34 0.49
CA ALA A 58 -5.58 7.07 0.37
C ALA A 58 -5.88 5.68 -0.21
N MET A 59 -5.12 5.23 -1.21
CA MET A 59 -5.26 3.90 -1.79
C MET A 59 -4.95 2.80 -0.75
N LEU A 60 -3.89 2.94 0.03
CA LEU A 60 -3.56 1.98 1.10
C LEU A 60 -4.59 1.97 2.24
N LEU A 61 -5.16 3.13 2.59
CA LEU A 61 -6.29 3.20 3.52
C LEU A 61 -7.54 2.50 2.99
N GLN A 62 -7.84 2.66 1.70
CA GLN A 62 -8.92 1.92 1.05
C GLN A 62 -8.62 0.42 1.04
N LEU A 63 -7.36 0.03 0.80
CA LEU A 63 -6.95 -1.38 0.83
C LEU A 63 -7.19 -1.98 2.21
N LYS A 64 -6.80 -1.27 3.29
CA LYS A 64 -7.09 -1.74 4.65
C LYS A 64 -8.57 -1.94 4.88
N LYS A 65 -9.41 -0.96 4.52
CA LYS A 65 -10.87 -1.06 4.66
C LYS A 65 -11.43 -2.26 3.89
N TYR A 66 -10.94 -2.47 2.67
CA TYR A 66 -11.32 -3.60 1.83
C TYR A 66 -10.92 -4.94 2.46
N LEU A 67 -9.71 -5.05 3.01
CA LEU A 67 -9.24 -6.27 3.67
C LEU A 67 -9.99 -6.55 4.98
N LEU A 68 -10.27 -5.53 5.79
CA LEU A 68 -11.05 -5.67 7.02
C LEU A 68 -12.46 -6.23 6.75
N GLN A 69 -13.09 -5.84 5.64
CA GLN A 69 -14.36 -6.42 5.21
C GLN A 69 -14.25 -7.92 4.85
N GLN A 70 -13.06 -8.38 4.50
CA GLN A 70 -12.73 -9.79 4.21
C GLN A 70 -12.09 -10.49 5.42
N GLN A 71 -12.15 -9.91 6.62
CA GLN A 71 -11.52 -10.43 7.84
C GLN A 71 -9.99 -10.64 7.70
N CYS A 72 -9.35 -9.82 6.86
CA CYS A 72 -7.91 -9.80 6.67
C CYS A 72 -7.35 -8.46 7.18
N GLU A 73 -6.22 -8.51 7.88
CA GLU A 73 -5.53 -7.31 8.33
C GLU A 73 -4.49 -6.84 7.29
N LEU A 74 -4.17 -5.54 7.31
CA LEU A 74 -3.14 -4.95 6.46
C LEU A 74 -1.97 -4.50 7.34
N VAL A 75 -0.77 -5.00 7.03
CA VAL A 75 0.47 -4.58 7.67
C VAL A 75 1.37 -3.92 6.62
N ILE A 76 1.86 -2.73 6.91
CA ILE A 76 2.79 -1.99 6.04
C ILE A 76 4.22 -2.22 6.54
N HIS A 77 5.07 -2.76 5.69
CA HIS A 77 6.50 -2.94 5.95
C HIS A 77 7.35 -1.95 5.16
N GLN A 78 8.45 -1.53 5.78
CA GLN A 78 9.47 -0.67 5.17
C GLN A 78 8.88 0.61 4.51
N PRO A 79 7.97 1.34 5.19
CA PRO A 79 7.46 2.61 4.68
C PRO A 79 8.55 3.66 4.48
N SER A 80 8.45 4.43 3.40
CA SER A 80 9.32 5.58 3.19
C SER A 80 9.05 6.70 4.21
N GLN A 81 10.05 7.57 4.45
CA GLN A 81 9.87 8.72 5.33
C GLN A 81 8.77 9.68 4.83
N GLN A 82 8.63 9.83 3.51
CA GLN A 82 7.53 10.59 2.90
C GLN A 82 6.17 10.00 3.28
N PHE A 83 6.02 8.68 3.19
CA PHE A 83 4.78 8.01 3.57
C PHE A 83 4.44 8.27 5.04
N LYS A 84 5.39 8.08 5.96
CA LYS A 84 5.19 8.35 7.39
C LYS A 84 4.73 9.80 7.62
N ALA A 85 5.39 10.77 7.01
CA ALA A 85 5.03 12.17 7.14
C ALA A 85 3.59 12.49 6.68
N ILE A 86 3.15 11.92 5.54
CA ILE A 86 1.78 12.13 5.04
C ILE A 86 0.76 11.45 5.96
N VAL A 87 1.06 10.25 6.43
CA VAL A 87 0.21 9.47 7.32
C VAL A 87 0.06 10.17 8.69
N ASP A 88 1.14 10.74 9.23
CA ASP A 88 1.14 11.51 10.47
C ASP A 88 0.29 12.79 10.35
N VAL A 89 0.50 13.57 9.29
CA VAL A 89 -0.23 14.83 9.07
C VAL A 89 -1.70 14.59 8.74
N SER A 90 -2.05 13.47 8.11
CA SER A 90 -3.43 13.11 7.80
C SER A 90 -4.19 12.49 8.97
N GLY A 91 -3.53 12.20 10.10
CA GLY A 91 -4.11 11.46 11.22
C GLY A 91 -4.40 9.99 10.89
N ALA A 92 -3.88 9.50 9.77
CA ALA A 92 -4.06 8.11 9.32
C ALA A 92 -3.11 7.13 10.02
N ALA A 93 -2.14 7.62 10.80
CA ALA A 93 -1.16 6.80 11.51
C ALA A 93 -1.79 5.75 12.42
N THR A 94 -2.87 6.10 13.12
CA THR A 94 -3.62 5.16 13.97
C THR A 94 -4.44 4.15 13.18
N LEU A 95 -4.63 4.40 11.88
CA LEU A 95 -5.42 3.57 10.99
C LEU A 95 -4.58 2.62 10.15
N LEU A 96 -3.26 2.67 10.17
CA LEU A 96 -2.39 1.74 9.44
C LEU A 96 -1.45 1.09 10.43
N ASP A 97 -1.36 -0.24 10.42
CA ASP A 97 -0.32 -0.91 11.20
C ASP A 97 0.97 -0.84 10.39
N VAL A 98 1.96 -0.11 10.92
CA VAL A 98 3.19 0.23 10.23
C VAL A 98 4.34 -0.32 11.06
N GLN A 99 5.03 -1.34 10.52
CA GLN A 99 6.12 -2.06 11.18
C GLN A 99 7.47 -1.83 10.48
#